data_AF-A0A9W8JP52-F1
#
_entry.id   AF-A0A9W8JP52-F1
#
_cell.length_a   1.000
_cell.length_b   1.000
_cell.length_c   1.000
_cell.angle_alpha   90.00
_cell.angle_beta   90.00
_cell.angle_gamma   90.00
#
_symmetry.space_group_name_H-M   'P 1'
#
loop_
_entity.id
_entity.type
_entity.pdbx_description
1 polymer ?
#
loop_
_entity_poly.entity_id
_entity_poly.type
_entity_poly.pdbx_seq_one_letter_code
_entity_poly.pdbx_strand_id
1 'polypeptide(L)'
;MSLRTSRRWCRRSGQSRGEGWFSDIKQWKKQYPFTFAKSEPGARMKPQEVIEALDSQTRERKDDVIVATGVGQHQMWAAQHFRWKHPRSMVTSGGLGTMGFGLPAAIGAKVAAPQKTVVDIDGDASFSMTAMELATASQYSIGVKILVLNNEFQGMVQQWQDLFYDNRYSHTRMVNPDFVLLARSMGVHAIRCERMEDLEAKMKEFLEYDGSRPVLMECLVERNEHVFPMVPAGKALHEQLLHPNLRETAKKSS
;
A
#
# COMPACT_ATOMS: atom_id res chain seq x y z
N MET A 1 -8.22 -47.98 45.48
CA MET A 1 -6.99 -47.17 45.36
C MET A 1 -7.25 -45.99 44.42
N SER A 2 -7.48 -44.80 44.97
CA SER A 2 -7.77 -43.57 44.22
C SER A 2 -6.49 -42.75 44.10
N LEU A 3 -5.91 -42.70 42.90
CA LEU A 3 -4.78 -41.81 42.59
C LEU A 3 -5.32 -40.43 42.20
N ARG A 4 -5.53 -39.57 43.22
CA ARG A 4 -5.69 -38.12 43.01
C ARG A 4 -4.31 -37.52 42.74
N THR A 5 -3.92 -37.43 41.47
CA THR A 5 -2.79 -36.59 41.05
C THR A 5 -3.14 -35.12 41.29
N SER A 6 -2.47 -34.51 42.27
CA SER A 6 -2.53 -33.10 42.59
C SER A 6 -1.94 -32.27 41.45
N ARG A 7 -2.80 -31.63 40.64
CA ARG A 7 -2.38 -30.54 39.76
C ARG A 7 -2.07 -29.29 40.59
N ARG A 8 -0.91 -29.28 41.27
CA ARG A 8 -0.30 -28.05 41.80
C ARG A 8 0.37 -27.31 40.63
N TRP A 9 -0.43 -26.62 39.83
CA TRP A 9 0.10 -25.52 39.03
C TRP A 9 0.52 -24.42 40.01
N CYS A 10 1.84 -24.23 40.10
CA CYS A 10 2.49 -23.22 40.90
C CYS A 10 1.89 -21.83 40.57
N ARG A 11 0.97 -21.33 41.41
CA ARG A 11 0.60 -19.92 41.48
C ARG A 11 1.78 -19.18 42.11
N ARG A 12 2.79 -18.84 41.30
CA ARG A 12 3.78 -17.82 41.67
C ARG A 12 3.21 -16.45 41.31
N SER A 13 3.00 -15.65 42.36
CA SER A 13 3.01 -14.18 42.42
C SER A 13 2.36 -13.39 41.27
N GLY A 14 1.17 -12.83 41.54
CA GLY A 14 0.76 -11.42 41.34
C GLY A 14 0.89 -10.69 39.99
N GLN A 15 1.76 -11.10 39.06
CA GLN A 15 1.87 -10.54 37.71
C GLN A 15 1.06 -11.41 36.77
N SER A 16 0.13 -10.82 36.01
CA SER A 16 -0.59 -11.56 34.99
C SER A 16 0.42 -12.11 33.97
N ARG A 17 0.27 -13.39 33.62
CA ARG A 17 1.16 -14.07 32.67
C ARG A 17 1.25 -13.24 31.38
N GLY A 18 2.40 -12.63 31.13
CA GLY A 18 2.68 -11.86 29.91
C GLY A 18 2.83 -10.35 30.08
N GLU A 19 2.73 -9.77 31.28
CA GLU A 19 2.91 -8.32 31.48
C GLU A 19 4.23 -7.78 30.92
N GLY A 20 5.36 -8.45 31.20
CA GLY A 20 6.66 -8.06 30.65
C GLY A 20 6.70 -8.11 29.12
N TRP A 21 6.18 -9.20 28.54
CA TRP A 21 6.11 -9.38 27.09
C TRP A 21 5.24 -8.32 26.39
N PHE A 22 4.07 -8.01 26.95
CA PHE A 22 3.21 -6.95 26.40
C PHE A 22 3.80 -5.56 26.59
N SER A 23 4.61 -5.35 27.64
CA SER A 23 5.36 -4.10 27.82
C SER A 23 6.38 -3.92 26.69
N ASP A 24 7.17 -4.94 26.40
CA ASP A 24 8.17 -4.92 25.32
C ASP A 24 7.50 -4.67 23.95
N ILE A 25 6.39 -5.36 23.66
CA ILE A 25 5.62 -5.13 22.42
C ILE A 25 5.12 -3.68 22.33
N LYS A 26 4.57 -3.13 23.41
CA LYS A 26 4.08 -1.73 23.43
C LYS A 26 5.23 -0.75 23.18
N GLN A 27 6.39 -1.00 23.79
CA GLN A 27 7.59 -0.20 23.57
C GLN A 27 8.04 -0.28 22.11
N TRP A 28 8.15 -1.47 21.52
CA TRP A 28 8.55 -1.65 20.13
C TRP A 28 7.57 -0.99 19.15
N LYS A 29 6.26 -1.08 19.39
CA LYS A 29 5.26 -0.37 18.58
C LYS A 29 5.44 1.15 18.60
N LYS A 30 5.84 1.71 19.74
CA LYS A 30 6.13 3.14 19.88
C LYS A 30 7.45 3.53 19.22
N GLN A 31 8.46 2.66 19.31
CA GLN A 31 9.82 2.93 18.81
C GLN A 31 9.95 2.71 17.30
N TYR A 32 9.20 1.76 16.73
CA TYR A 32 9.30 1.35 15.33
C TYR A 32 7.96 1.48 14.58
N PRO A 33 7.34 2.67 14.52
CA PRO A 33 6.18 2.89 13.66
C PRO A 33 6.61 2.96 12.19
N PHE A 34 5.70 2.62 11.27
CA PHE A 34 5.88 2.97 9.86
C PHE A 34 5.94 4.48 9.72
N THR A 35 7.12 4.99 9.39
CA THR A 35 7.46 6.42 9.38
C THR A 35 7.92 6.83 8.00
N PHE A 36 7.50 8.01 7.56
CA PHE A 36 7.97 8.67 6.36
C PHE A 36 7.96 10.19 6.58
N ALA A 37 8.69 10.94 5.76
CA ALA A 37 8.64 12.41 5.77
C ALA A 37 7.40 12.89 5.01
N LYS A 38 6.57 13.75 5.60
CA LYS A 38 5.37 14.32 4.95
C LYS A 38 5.73 15.22 3.77
N SER A 39 4.79 15.44 2.85
CA SER A 39 5.03 16.36 1.74
C SER A 39 5.18 17.81 2.22
N GLU A 40 6.18 18.52 1.72
CA GLU A 40 6.33 19.96 1.94
C GLU A 40 5.34 20.75 1.06
N PRO A 41 4.90 21.96 1.47
CA PRO A 41 4.02 22.79 0.66
C PRO A 41 4.56 23.03 -0.76
N GLY A 42 3.76 22.69 -1.78
CA GLY A 42 4.13 22.82 -3.19
C GLY A 42 5.02 21.69 -3.75
N ALA A 43 5.45 20.73 -2.94
CA ALA A 43 6.12 19.51 -3.41
C ALA A 43 5.09 18.48 -3.93
N ARG A 44 5.59 17.43 -4.60
CA ARG A 44 4.75 16.26 -4.92
C ARG A 44 4.33 15.57 -3.64
N MET A 45 3.11 15.03 -3.64
CA MET A 45 2.59 14.29 -2.49
C MET A 45 3.39 13.00 -2.26
N LYS A 46 3.46 12.55 -1.02
CA LYS A 46 4.10 11.27 -0.69
C LYS A 46 3.13 10.13 -0.99
N PRO A 47 3.60 9.02 -1.56
CA PRO A 47 2.73 7.89 -1.88
C PRO A 47 2.02 7.31 -0.65
N GLN A 48 2.65 7.38 0.52
CA GLN A 48 2.06 6.98 1.80
C GLN A 48 0.84 7.84 2.18
N GLU A 49 0.85 9.14 1.86
CA GLU A 49 -0.28 10.05 2.12
C GLU A 49 -1.50 9.66 1.31
N VAL A 50 -1.30 9.20 0.06
CA VAL A 50 -2.38 8.71 -0.80
C VAL A 50 -3.03 7.46 -0.20
N ILE A 51 -2.24 6.53 0.34
CA ILE A 51 -2.77 5.33 1.00
C ILE A 51 -3.47 5.70 2.32
N GLU A 52 -2.92 6.64 3.10
CA GLU A 52 -3.53 7.13 4.34
C GLU A 52 -4.88 7.82 4.08
N ALA A 53 -5.00 8.60 3.00
CA ALA A 53 -6.26 9.22 2.59
C ALA A 53 -7.32 8.15 2.25
N LEU A 54 -6.93 7.14 1.45
CA LEU A 54 -7.80 6.00 1.16
C LEU A 54 -8.20 5.23 2.44
N ASP A 55 -7.25 4.98 3.36
CA ASP A 55 -7.52 4.29 4.62
C ASP A 55 -8.50 5.08 5.51
N SER A 56 -8.27 6.38 5.63
CA SER A 56 -9.08 7.31 6.41
C SER A 56 -10.53 7.32 5.93
N GLN A 57 -10.76 7.51 4.65
CA GLN A 57 -12.10 7.62 4.07
C GLN A 57 -12.84 6.27 3.98
N THR A 58 -12.13 5.15 4.15
CA THR A 58 -12.73 3.80 4.19
C THR A 58 -12.78 3.17 5.59
N ARG A 59 -12.39 3.92 6.63
CA ARG A 59 -12.20 3.42 8.00
C ARG A 59 -13.41 2.73 8.60
N GLU A 60 -14.60 3.27 8.34
CA GLU A 60 -15.88 2.80 8.90
C GLU A 60 -16.53 1.68 8.08
N ARG A 61 -15.97 1.32 6.92
CA ARG A 61 -16.52 0.32 5.98
C ARG A 61 -15.48 -0.69 5.48
N LYS A 62 -14.55 -1.10 6.35
CA LYS A 62 -13.45 -2.02 5.99
C LYS A 62 -13.92 -3.41 5.57
N ASP A 63 -15.11 -3.82 5.98
CA ASP A 63 -15.77 -5.07 5.56
C ASP A 63 -16.25 -5.02 4.10
N ASP A 64 -16.52 -3.82 3.59
CA ASP A 64 -16.94 -3.56 2.22
C ASP A 64 -15.78 -3.37 1.22
N VAL A 65 -14.54 -3.21 1.70
CA VAL A 65 -13.40 -2.89 0.82
C VAL A 65 -12.54 -4.13 0.53
N ILE A 66 -12.24 -4.33 -0.76
CA ILE A 66 -11.18 -5.23 -1.22
C ILE A 66 -10.14 -4.38 -1.94
N VAL A 67 -8.87 -4.62 -1.63
CA VAL A 67 -7.73 -3.99 -2.28
C VAL A 67 -7.00 -5.04 -3.09
N ALA A 68 -6.82 -4.76 -4.39
CA ALA A 68 -5.85 -5.43 -5.23
C ALA A 68 -4.61 -4.53 -5.41
N THR A 69 -3.48 -5.11 -5.78
CA THR A 69 -2.29 -4.32 -6.11
C THR A 69 -1.50 -4.91 -7.27
N GLY A 70 -0.78 -4.06 -8.00
CA GLY A 70 0.39 -4.48 -8.76
C GLY A 70 1.57 -4.84 -7.85
N VAL A 71 2.79 -4.73 -8.38
CA VAL A 71 4.03 -5.13 -7.68
C VAL A 71 5.06 -4.01 -7.74
N GLY A 72 5.60 -3.64 -6.59
CA GLY A 72 6.54 -2.52 -6.46
C GLY A 72 6.47 -1.87 -5.08
N GLN A 73 6.89 -0.61 -4.98
CA GLN A 73 6.84 0.13 -3.71
C GLN A 73 5.40 0.41 -3.28
N HIS A 74 4.50 0.70 -4.23
CA HIS A 74 3.07 0.93 -3.98
C HIS A 74 2.41 -0.27 -3.28
N GLN A 75 2.79 -1.49 -3.66
CA GLN A 75 2.34 -2.73 -3.02
C GLN A 75 2.72 -2.76 -1.53
N MET A 76 3.94 -2.33 -1.19
CA MET A 76 4.43 -2.30 0.18
C MET A 76 3.76 -1.19 0.98
N TRP A 77 3.62 0.01 0.42
CA TRP A 77 2.92 1.11 1.10
C TRP A 77 1.45 0.82 1.32
N ALA A 78 0.77 0.16 0.37
CA ALA A 78 -0.59 -0.36 0.56
C ALA A 78 -0.63 -1.31 1.78
N ALA A 79 0.28 -2.28 1.85
CA ALA A 79 0.34 -3.23 2.96
C ALA A 79 0.64 -2.57 4.31
N GLN A 80 1.51 -1.55 4.35
CA GLN A 80 1.95 -0.86 5.57
C GLN A 80 0.93 0.15 6.10
N HIS A 81 0.33 0.96 5.22
CA HIS A 81 -0.45 2.13 5.58
C HIS A 81 -1.97 1.93 5.52
N PHE A 82 -2.46 0.90 4.83
CA PHE A 82 -3.88 0.51 4.90
C PHE A 82 -4.15 -0.39 6.12
N ARG A 83 -5.25 -0.14 6.84
CA ARG A 83 -5.63 -0.91 8.04
C ARG A 83 -6.56 -2.07 7.69
N TRP A 84 -5.96 -3.26 7.67
CA TRP A 84 -6.64 -4.53 7.39
C TRP A 84 -7.43 -5.04 8.60
N LYS A 85 -8.73 -5.30 8.41
CA LYS A 85 -9.62 -5.85 9.46
C LYS A 85 -10.33 -7.15 9.06
N HIS A 86 -10.43 -7.44 7.77
CA HIS A 86 -11.26 -8.55 7.26
C HIS A 86 -10.45 -9.51 6.38
N PRO A 87 -10.74 -10.83 6.43
CA PRO A 87 -10.08 -11.79 5.56
C PRO A 87 -10.42 -11.56 4.10
N ARG A 88 -9.53 -11.96 3.19
CA ARG A 88 -9.71 -11.84 1.73
C ARG A 88 -9.98 -10.40 1.25
N SER A 89 -9.49 -9.40 2.00
CA SER A 89 -9.55 -7.98 1.63
C SER A 89 -8.28 -7.48 0.95
N MET A 90 -7.21 -8.29 0.91
CA MET A 90 -5.95 -8.00 0.21
C MET A 90 -5.70 -9.09 -0.84
N VAL A 91 -5.63 -8.67 -2.10
CA VAL A 91 -5.42 -9.54 -3.27
C VAL A 91 -4.16 -9.07 -3.99
N THR A 92 -3.03 -9.73 -3.74
CA THR A 92 -1.73 -9.26 -4.24
C THR A 92 -0.84 -10.41 -4.69
N SER A 93 0.03 -10.18 -5.68
CA SER A 93 1.00 -11.17 -6.15
C SER A 93 2.25 -11.14 -5.27
N GLY A 94 2.33 -12.09 -4.33
CA GLY A 94 3.44 -12.21 -3.38
C GLY A 94 4.58 -13.11 -3.88
N GLY A 95 4.28 -14.39 -4.09
CA GLY A 95 5.33 -15.40 -4.37
C GLY A 95 6.06 -15.18 -5.69
N LEU A 96 5.33 -14.94 -6.79
CA LEU A 96 5.93 -14.70 -8.11
C LEU A 96 6.24 -13.21 -8.35
N GLY A 97 5.50 -12.30 -7.72
CA GLY A 97 5.71 -10.85 -7.89
C GLY A 97 5.40 -10.36 -9.31
N THR A 98 4.26 -10.78 -9.87
CA THR A 98 3.86 -10.42 -11.24
C THR A 98 3.35 -8.98 -11.35
N MET A 99 4.12 -8.09 -11.98
CA MET A 99 3.64 -6.78 -12.41
C MET A 99 2.50 -6.92 -13.44
N GLY A 100 1.53 -6.00 -13.44
CA GLY A 100 0.29 -6.12 -14.23
C GLY A 100 -0.80 -7.00 -13.58
N PHE A 101 -0.57 -7.51 -12.38
CA PHE A 101 -1.57 -8.31 -11.67
C PHE A 101 -2.77 -7.49 -11.15
N GLY A 102 -2.55 -6.23 -10.77
CA GLY A 102 -3.51 -5.39 -10.03
C GLY A 102 -4.87 -5.29 -10.71
N LEU A 103 -4.90 -4.65 -11.89
CA LEU A 103 -6.13 -4.41 -12.65
C LEU A 103 -6.95 -5.69 -12.95
N PRO A 104 -6.40 -6.75 -13.59
CA PRO A 104 -7.18 -7.95 -13.86
C PRO A 104 -7.64 -8.66 -12.58
N ALA A 105 -6.84 -8.65 -11.51
CA ALA A 105 -7.25 -9.21 -10.22
C ALA A 105 -8.40 -8.41 -9.58
N ALA A 106 -8.37 -7.08 -9.68
CA ALA A 106 -9.44 -6.21 -9.21
C ALA A 106 -10.74 -6.46 -9.98
N ILE A 107 -10.67 -6.62 -11.30
CA ILE A 107 -11.82 -6.97 -12.14
C ILE A 107 -12.44 -8.29 -11.66
N GLY A 108 -11.63 -9.34 -11.49
CA GLY A 108 -12.10 -10.63 -10.98
C GLY A 108 -12.70 -10.53 -9.57
N ALA A 109 -12.06 -9.78 -8.67
CA ALA A 109 -12.56 -9.57 -7.32
C ALA A 109 -13.90 -8.82 -7.30
N LYS A 110 -14.07 -7.82 -8.18
CA LYS A 110 -15.34 -7.07 -8.32
C LYS A 110 -16.45 -7.94 -8.89
N VAL A 111 -16.15 -8.82 -9.85
CA VAL A 111 -17.13 -9.82 -10.33
C VAL A 111 -17.52 -10.80 -9.22
N ALA A 112 -16.57 -11.25 -8.41
CA ALA A 112 -16.83 -12.18 -7.30
C ALA A 112 -17.58 -11.52 -6.13
N ALA A 113 -17.45 -10.20 -5.94
CA ALA A 113 -18.12 -9.43 -4.90
C ALA A 113 -18.71 -8.12 -5.47
N PRO A 114 -19.79 -8.19 -6.27
CA PRO A 114 -20.34 -7.03 -6.99
C PRO A 114 -20.73 -5.85 -6.10
N GLN A 115 -21.19 -6.13 -4.88
CA GLN A 115 -21.60 -5.12 -3.90
C GLN A 115 -20.42 -4.41 -3.24
N LYS A 116 -19.21 -4.99 -3.27
CA LYS A 116 -18.04 -4.46 -2.55
C LYS A 116 -17.34 -3.35 -3.31
N THR A 117 -16.74 -2.44 -2.57
CA THR A 117 -15.80 -1.46 -3.12
C THR A 117 -14.46 -2.15 -3.41
N VAL A 118 -14.11 -2.30 -4.68
CA VAL A 118 -12.83 -2.93 -5.07
C VAL A 118 -11.89 -1.86 -5.61
N VAL A 119 -10.75 -1.69 -4.94
CA VAL A 119 -9.72 -0.71 -5.27
C VAL A 119 -8.47 -1.44 -5.75
N ASP A 120 -8.01 -1.14 -6.96
CA ASP A 120 -6.68 -1.50 -7.45
C ASP A 120 -5.71 -0.39 -7.10
N ILE A 121 -4.80 -0.63 -6.16
CA ILE A 121 -3.69 0.29 -5.88
C ILE A 121 -2.53 -0.14 -6.75
N ASP A 122 -2.25 0.60 -7.80
CA ASP A 122 -1.24 0.23 -8.78
C ASP A 122 -0.12 1.29 -8.91
N GLY A 123 1.02 0.85 -9.42
CA GLY A 123 2.13 1.71 -9.80
C GLY A 123 2.09 1.89 -11.31
N ASP A 124 2.50 3.05 -11.80
CA ASP A 124 2.57 3.38 -13.23
C ASP A 124 3.18 2.27 -14.11
N ALA A 125 4.32 1.70 -13.70
CA ALA A 125 4.99 0.64 -14.45
C ALA A 125 4.24 -0.70 -14.41
N SER A 126 3.60 -1.04 -13.28
CA SER A 126 2.78 -2.25 -13.16
C SER A 126 1.49 -2.12 -13.97
N PHE A 127 0.80 -0.99 -13.82
CA PHE A 127 -0.43 -0.68 -14.54
C PHE A 127 -0.23 -0.73 -16.06
N SER A 128 0.88 -0.15 -16.54
CA SER A 128 1.22 -0.11 -17.97
C SER A 128 1.32 -1.49 -18.63
N MET A 129 1.57 -2.57 -17.87
CA MET A 129 1.66 -3.92 -18.43
C MET A 129 0.32 -4.45 -18.94
N THR A 130 -0.78 -4.08 -18.27
CA THR A 130 -2.11 -4.66 -18.51
C THR A 130 -3.21 -3.60 -18.57
N ALA A 131 -2.86 -2.33 -18.77
CA ALA A 131 -3.80 -1.20 -18.82
C ALA A 131 -4.92 -1.39 -19.85
N MET A 132 -4.72 -2.22 -20.88
CA MET A 132 -5.76 -2.59 -21.86
C MET A 132 -6.99 -3.24 -21.22
N GLU A 133 -6.88 -3.85 -20.04
CA GLU A 133 -8.03 -4.43 -19.32
C GLU A 133 -9.02 -3.38 -18.80
N LEU A 134 -8.69 -2.08 -18.88
CA LEU A 134 -9.68 -1.01 -18.73
C LEU A 134 -10.81 -1.14 -19.76
N ALA A 135 -10.50 -1.58 -20.99
CA ALA A 135 -11.50 -1.84 -22.01
C ALA A 135 -12.42 -2.99 -21.60
N THR A 136 -11.87 -4.06 -21.00
CA THR A 136 -12.65 -5.17 -20.44
C THR A 136 -13.58 -4.66 -19.32
N ALA A 137 -13.06 -3.93 -18.34
CA ALA A 137 -13.86 -3.40 -17.25
C ALA A 137 -14.99 -2.48 -17.75
N SER A 138 -14.70 -1.65 -18.76
CA SER A 138 -15.67 -0.74 -19.39
C SER A 138 -16.74 -1.50 -20.18
N GLN A 139 -16.35 -2.47 -21.01
CA GLN A 139 -17.26 -3.28 -21.84
C GLN A 139 -18.30 -4.01 -21.00
N TYR A 140 -17.90 -4.53 -19.84
CA TYR A 140 -18.78 -5.29 -18.95
C TYR A 140 -19.34 -4.46 -17.78
N SER A 141 -19.16 -3.13 -17.79
CA SER A 141 -19.62 -2.24 -16.72
C SER A 141 -19.17 -2.67 -15.31
N ILE A 142 -17.93 -3.14 -15.20
CA ILE A 142 -17.35 -3.61 -13.94
C ILE A 142 -16.76 -2.41 -13.21
N GLY A 143 -17.47 -1.93 -12.19
CA GLY A 143 -17.14 -0.75 -11.39
C GLY A 143 -15.93 -0.90 -10.45
N VAL A 144 -14.76 -1.23 -10.99
CA VAL A 144 -13.48 -1.20 -10.26
C VAL A 144 -12.98 0.23 -10.11
N LYS A 145 -12.30 0.50 -9.00
CA LYS A 145 -11.67 1.79 -8.70
C LYS A 145 -10.15 1.64 -8.82
N ILE A 146 -9.53 2.22 -9.84
CA ILE A 146 -8.09 2.11 -10.10
C ILE A 146 -7.38 3.36 -9.56
N LEU A 147 -6.44 3.18 -8.65
CA LEU A 147 -5.63 4.23 -8.03
C LEU A 147 -4.18 4.04 -8.45
N VAL A 148 -3.72 4.84 -9.41
CA VAL A 148 -2.34 4.76 -9.94
C VAL A 148 -1.45 5.75 -9.19
N LEU A 149 -0.42 5.24 -8.50
CA LEU A 149 0.66 6.03 -7.95
C LEU A 149 1.74 6.24 -9.02
N ASN A 150 1.70 7.40 -9.67
CA ASN A 150 2.60 7.74 -10.76
C ASN A 150 3.83 8.49 -10.23
N ASN A 151 4.93 7.76 -10.08
CA ASN A 151 6.25 8.30 -9.72
C ASN A 151 7.20 8.39 -10.94
N GLU A 152 6.74 7.99 -12.13
CA GLU A 152 7.49 7.94 -13.39
C GLU A 152 8.74 7.04 -13.34
N PHE A 153 8.71 6.01 -12.49
CA PHE A 153 9.84 5.11 -12.25
C PHE A 153 9.40 3.69 -11.87
N GLN A 154 10.24 2.72 -12.19
CA GLN A 154 10.21 1.40 -11.55
C GLN A 154 10.78 1.51 -10.13
N GLY A 155 10.02 2.15 -9.24
CA GLY A 155 10.51 2.64 -7.93
C GLY A 155 11.16 1.58 -7.05
N MET A 156 10.68 0.33 -7.09
CA MET A 156 11.31 -0.75 -6.31
C MET A 156 12.72 -1.04 -6.82
N VAL A 157 12.94 -1.07 -8.13
CA VAL A 157 14.28 -1.28 -8.71
C VAL A 157 15.16 -0.06 -8.49
N GLN A 158 14.58 1.15 -8.60
CA GLN A 158 15.27 2.40 -8.28
C GLN A 158 15.81 2.39 -6.85
N GLN A 159 15.01 2.00 -5.86
CA GLN A 159 15.44 1.89 -4.46
C GLN A 159 16.69 1.01 -4.29
N TRP A 160 16.76 -0.11 -5.01
CA TRP A 160 17.95 -0.96 -4.99
C TRP A 160 19.15 -0.32 -5.68
N GLN A 161 18.92 0.41 -6.78
CA GLN A 161 19.96 1.16 -7.49
C GLN A 161 20.56 2.27 -6.62
N ASP A 162 19.73 2.95 -5.82
CA ASP A 162 20.17 3.99 -4.89
C ASP A 162 20.98 3.41 -3.72
N LEU A 163 20.52 2.30 -3.16
CA LEU A 163 21.14 1.71 -1.97
C LEU A 163 22.40 0.88 -2.26
N PHE A 164 22.49 0.23 -3.42
CA PHE A 164 23.53 -0.79 -3.67
C PHE A 164 24.32 -0.59 -4.97
N TYR A 165 23.96 0.38 -5.81
CA TYR A 165 24.61 0.60 -7.12
C TYR A 165 24.93 2.08 -7.38
N ASP A 166 25.22 2.86 -6.34
CA ASP A 166 25.67 4.25 -6.44
C ASP A 166 24.76 5.15 -7.28
N ASN A 167 23.43 4.96 -7.20
CA ASN A 167 22.42 5.71 -7.97
C ASN A 167 22.56 5.55 -9.49
N ARG A 168 23.10 4.41 -9.97
CA ARG A 168 23.21 4.10 -11.40
C ARG A 168 21.88 3.58 -11.96
N TYR A 169 21.03 4.51 -12.40
CA TYR A 169 19.72 4.18 -12.97
C TYR A 169 19.82 3.53 -14.36
N SER A 170 19.70 2.20 -14.40
CA SER A 170 19.71 1.43 -15.66
C SER A 170 18.30 1.04 -16.05
N HIS A 171 17.73 1.71 -17.06
CA HIS A 171 16.41 1.41 -17.67
C HIS A 171 15.21 1.35 -16.70
N THR A 172 15.28 2.10 -15.60
CA THR A 172 14.22 2.15 -14.57
C THR A 172 13.32 3.38 -14.64
N ARG A 173 13.68 4.38 -15.47
CA ARG A 173 12.84 5.56 -15.73
C ARG A 173 11.71 5.20 -16.68
N MET A 174 10.50 5.62 -16.34
CA MET A 174 9.32 5.39 -17.17
C MET A 174 9.03 6.62 -18.04
N VAL A 175 8.58 6.38 -19.27
CA VAL A 175 7.91 7.39 -20.09
C VAL A 175 6.46 6.93 -20.21
N ASN A 176 5.62 7.46 -19.34
CA ASN A 176 4.22 7.03 -19.24
C ASN A 176 3.35 7.73 -20.30
N PRO A 177 2.31 7.04 -20.81
CA PRO A 177 1.26 7.73 -21.55
C PRO A 177 0.48 8.66 -20.60
N ASP A 178 -0.34 9.55 -21.16
CA ASP A 178 -1.33 10.25 -20.34
C ASP A 178 -2.42 9.25 -19.91
N PHE A 179 -2.37 8.80 -18.65
CA PHE A 179 -3.28 7.80 -18.12
C PHE A 179 -4.74 8.28 -18.07
N VAL A 180 -4.98 9.58 -17.97
CA VAL A 180 -6.34 10.16 -18.01
C VAL A 180 -6.90 10.04 -19.41
N LEU A 181 -6.12 10.41 -20.43
CA LEU A 181 -6.55 10.26 -21.82
C LEU A 181 -6.70 8.78 -22.21
N LEU A 182 -5.79 7.92 -21.75
CA LEU A 182 -5.88 6.47 -21.93
C LEU A 182 -7.20 5.94 -21.37
N ALA A 183 -7.50 6.23 -20.10
CA ALA A 183 -8.74 5.81 -19.44
C ALA A 183 -9.99 6.32 -20.18
N ARG A 184 -10.03 7.60 -20.53
CA ARG A 184 -11.15 8.19 -21.28
C ARG A 184 -11.35 7.54 -22.63
N SER A 185 -10.27 7.20 -23.34
CA SER A 185 -10.37 6.53 -24.65
C SER A 185 -10.99 5.13 -24.56
N MET A 186 -10.93 4.49 -23.39
CA MET A 186 -11.56 3.20 -23.09
C MET A 186 -12.93 3.33 -22.40
N GLY A 187 -13.49 4.54 -22.30
CA GLY A 187 -14.81 4.78 -21.69
C GLY A 187 -14.81 4.76 -20.15
N VAL A 188 -13.62 4.90 -19.53
CA VAL A 188 -13.43 4.91 -18.08
C VAL A 188 -13.45 6.34 -17.55
N HIS A 189 -14.15 6.58 -16.43
CA HIS A 189 -14.09 7.90 -15.77
C HIS A 189 -12.69 8.13 -15.21
N ALA A 190 -12.14 9.34 -15.32
CA ALA A 190 -10.73 9.58 -15.03
C ALA A 190 -10.50 10.89 -14.28
N ILE A 191 -9.78 10.78 -13.16
CA ILE A 191 -9.42 11.84 -12.22
C ILE A 191 -7.88 11.94 -12.19
N ARG A 192 -7.33 13.15 -12.20
CA ARG A 192 -5.90 13.40 -11.95
C ARG A 192 -5.72 14.20 -10.67
N CYS A 193 -4.85 13.75 -9.78
CA CYS A 193 -4.48 14.41 -8.54
C CYS A 193 -3.00 14.76 -8.56
N GLU A 194 -2.68 16.04 -8.72
CA GLU A 194 -1.30 16.52 -8.82
C GLU A 194 -0.79 17.14 -7.52
N ARG A 195 -1.71 17.60 -6.68
CA ARG A 195 -1.42 18.42 -5.51
C ARG A 195 -1.95 17.78 -4.24
N MET A 196 -1.18 17.90 -3.16
CA MET A 196 -1.55 17.34 -1.86
C MET A 196 -2.84 17.98 -1.31
N GLU A 197 -3.08 19.26 -1.58
CA GLU A 197 -4.27 19.95 -1.06
C GLU A 197 -5.58 19.43 -1.68
N ASP A 198 -5.51 18.87 -2.89
CA ASP A 198 -6.67 18.32 -3.59
C ASP A 198 -6.95 16.86 -3.21
N LEU A 199 -6.00 16.17 -2.55
CA LEU A 199 -6.03 14.73 -2.36
C LEU A 199 -7.30 14.25 -1.64
N GLU A 200 -7.68 14.91 -0.55
CA GLU A 200 -8.87 14.52 0.22
C GLU A 200 -10.15 14.64 -0.62
N ALA A 201 -10.30 15.75 -1.35
CA ALA A 201 -11.47 15.99 -2.19
C ALA A 201 -11.55 15.00 -3.36
N LYS A 202 -10.43 14.74 -4.04
CA LYS A 202 -10.38 13.83 -5.19
C LYS A 202 -10.49 12.36 -4.78
N MET A 203 -9.93 11.97 -3.63
CA MET A 203 -10.13 10.63 -3.06
C MET A 203 -11.60 10.40 -2.71
N LYS A 204 -12.29 11.43 -2.21
CA LYS A 204 -13.73 11.38 -1.96
C LYS A 204 -14.52 11.19 -3.25
N GLU A 205 -14.25 12.01 -4.27
CA GLU A 205 -14.83 11.88 -5.61
C GLU A 205 -14.63 10.46 -6.17
N PHE A 206 -13.40 9.94 -6.09
CA PHE A 206 -13.04 8.61 -6.52
C PHE A 206 -13.83 7.51 -5.80
N LEU A 207 -13.98 7.60 -4.47
CA LEU A 207 -14.69 6.61 -3.66
C LEU A 207 -16.21 6.70 -3.80
N GLU A 208 -16.77 7.90 -3.94
CA GLU A 208 -18.21 8.16 -4.08
C GLU A 208 -18.72 7.99 -5.52
N TYR A 209 -17.83 7.90 -6.51
CA TYR A 209 -18.21 7.53 -7.88
C TYR A 209 -19.06 6.26 -7.88
N ASP A 210 -20.22 6.33 -8.53
CA ASP A 210 -21.34 5.38 -8.39
C ASP A 210 -21.01 3.93 -8.71
N GLY A 211 -19.89 3.68 -9.42
CA GLY A 211 -19.43 2.34 -9.76
C GLY A 211 -20.26 1.67 -10.86
N SER A 212 -21.07 2.43 -11.62
CA SER A 212 -21.74 1.96 -12.83
C SER A 212 -20.76 1.62 -13.95
N ARG A 213 -19.57 2.21 -13.91
CA ARG A 213 -18.42 1.96 -14.78
C ARG A 213 -17.12 1.97 -13.96
N PRO A 214 -15.99 1.54 -14.52
CA PRO A 214 -14.71 1.72 -13.84
C PRO A 214 -14.33 3.21 -13.73
N VAL A 215 -13.55 3.55 -12.70
CA VAL A 215 -12.93 4.87 -12.51
C VAL A 215 -11.44 4.72 -12.27
N LEU A 216 -10.64 5.58 -12.90
CA LEU A 216 -9.21 5.70 -12.69
C LEU A 216 -8.89 7.04 -12.01
N MET A 217 -8.10 7.00 -10.94
CA MET A 217 -7.48 8.17 -10.32
C MET A 217 -5.97 8.04 -10.43
N GLU A 218 -5.34 8.95 -11.17
CA GLU A 218 -3.90 9.10 -11.26
C GLU A 218 -3.42 10.08 -10.19
N CYS A 219 -2.50 9.65 -9.32
CA CYS A 219 -1.84 10.52 -8.33
C CYS A 219 -0.37 10.72 -8.71
N LEU A 220 0.05 11.97 -8.92
CA LEU A 220 1.46 12.29 -9.14
C LEU A 220 2.18 12.33 -7.80
N VAL A 221 3.06 11.36 -7.55
CA VAL A 221 3.75 11.20 -6.27
C VAL A 221 5.25 11.48 -6.38
N GLU A 222 5.90 11.65 -5.23
CA GLU A 222 7.35 11.78 -5.13
C GLU A 222 8.07 10.63 -5.85
N ARG A 223 9.08 10.98 -6.67
CA ARG A 223 9.84 10.03 -7.48
C ARG A 223 10.87 9.30 -6.65
N ASN A 224 11.54 10.03 -5.76
CA ASN A 224 12.62 9.50 -4.94
C ASN A 224 12.13 9.26 -3.51
N GLU A 225 11.26 8.26 -3.36
CA GLU A 225 10.77 7.80 -2.07
C GLU A 225 11.14 6.32 -1.86
N HIS A 226 11.36 5.94 -0.62
CA HIS A 226 11.89 4.62 -0.28
C HIS A 226 10.97 3.89 0.70
N VAL A 227 10.84 2.57 0.52
CA VAL A 227 10.09 1.71 1.44
C VAL A 227 10.98 1.40 2.63
N PHE A 228 10.54 1.84 3.81
CA PHE A 228 11.12 1.51 5.10
C PHE A 228 10.05 0.98 6.07
N PRO A 229 10.43 0.16 7.06
CA PRO A 229 11.75 -0.45 7.24
C PRO A 229 12.05 -1.50 6.16
N MET A 230 13.34 -1.80 5.98
CA MET A 230 13.80 -2.79 5.00
C MET A 230 14.82 -3.73 5.64
N VAL A 231 14.62 -5.04 5.54
CA VAL A 231 15.66 -6.02 5.89
C VAL A 231 16.40 -6.39 4.59
N PRO A 232 17.69 -6.04 4.45
CA PRO A 232 18.46 -6.41 3.26
C PRO A 232 18.57 -7.92 3.09
N ALA A 233 18.74 -8.38 1.85
CA ALA A 233 18.90 -9.80 1.56
C ALA A 233 20.07 -10.40 2.36
N GLY A 234 19.83 -11.57 2.98
CA GLY A 234 20.81 -12.27 3.79
C GLY A 234 20.97 -11.76 5.23
N LYS A 235 20.18 -10.77 5.68
CA LYS A 235 20.18 -10.27 7.06
C LYS A 235 19.07 -10.88 7.92
N ALA A 236 19.28 -10.90 9.24
CA ALA A 236 18.26 -11.31 10.19
C ALA A 236 17.17 -10.24 10.34
N LEU A 237 15.96 -10.63 10.77
CA LEU A 237 14.80 -9.72 10.86
C LEU A 237 15.04 -8.49 11.77
N HIS A 238 15.90 -8.60 12.78
CA HIS A 238 16.20 -7.49 13.69
C HIS A 238 17.27 -6.52 13.14
N GLU A 239 17.96 -6.87 12.06
CA GLU A 239 18.98 -6.05 11.39
C GLU A 239 18.38 -5.11 10.33
N GLN A 240 17.12 -4.70 10.52
CA GLN A 240 16.40 -3.85 9.60
C GLN A 240 17.02 -2.45 9.47
N LEU A 241 17.04 -1.93 8.24
CA LEU A 241 17.26 -0.53 7.94
C LEU A 241 16.00 0.25 8.28
N LEU A 242 16.09 1.12 9.29
CA LEU A 242 15.02 2.05 9.65
C LEU A 242 15.06 3.32 8.80
N HIS A 243 13.90 3.96 8.67
CA HIS A 243 13.75 5.28 8.07
C HIS A 243 14.72 6.30 8.72
N PRO A 244 15.35 7.21 7.96
CA PRO A 244 16.31 8.19 8.49
C PRO A 244 15.80 8.96 9.74
N ASN A 245 14.56 9.44 9.72
CA ASN A 245 13.95 10.16 10.86
C ASN A 245 13.88 9.34 12.18
N LEU A 246 13.87 8.01 12.11
CA LEU A 246 13.92 7.15 13.30
C LEU A 246 15.35 6.92 13.82
N ARG A 247 16.37 7.09 12.96
CA ARG A 247 17.78 6.97 13.37
C ARG A 247 18.27 8.21 14.11
N GLU A 248 17.81 9.39 13.71
CA GLU A 248 18.17 10.65 14.36
C GLU A 248 17.61 10.78 15.78
N THR A 249 16.41 10.24 16.02
CA THR A 249 15.78 10.21 17.34
C THR A 249 16.47 9.22 18.29
N ALA A 250 16.99 8.10 17.77
CA ALA A 250 17.81 7.17 18.55
C ALA A 250 19.16 7.77 18.99
N LYS A 251 19.81 8.58 18.14
CA LYS A 251 21.08 9.26 18.49
C LYS A 251 20.93 10.41 19.50
N LYS A 252 19.74 11.02 19.60
CA LYS A 252 19.46 12.10 20.58
C LYS A 252 19.04 11.58 21.96
N SER A 253 18.77 10.28 22.08
CA SER A 253 18.32 9.63 23.34
C SER A 253 19.37 8.71 23.98
N SER A 254 20.55 8.61 23.37
CA SER A 254 21.78 7.98 23.89
C SER A 254 22.78 9.03 24.33
#